data_AF-A0A0F6XYQ0-F1
#
_entry.id   AF-A0A0F6XYQ0-F1
#
_cell.length_a   1.000
_cell.length_b   1.000
_cell.length_c   1.000
_cell.angle_alpha   90.00
_cell.angle_beta   90.00
_cell.angle_gamma   90.00
#
_symmetry.space_group_name_H-M   'P 1'
#
loop_
_entity.id
_entity.type
_entity.pdbx_description
1 polymer ?
#
loop_
_entity_poly.entity_id
_entity_poly.type
_entity_poly.pdbx_seq_one_letter_code
_entity_poly.pdbx_strand_id
1 'polypeptide(L)' 'MKYYYLSLLLIFAFTFLFNFFEVIKSLLEKNMSRYKTCRILSLISFLFFITIYILAYKK' A
#
# COMPACT_ATOMS: atom_id res chain seq x y z
N MET A 1 18.93 10.20 7.99
CA MET A 1 17.88 10.50 6.98
C MET A 1 17.67 9.38 5.97
N LYS A 2 18.71 8.83 5.32
CA LYS A 2 18.58 7.79 4.27
C LYS A 2 17.85 6.51 4.75
N TYR A 3 18.17 6.02 5.96
CA TYR A 3 17.53 4.83 6.54
C TYR A 3 16.07 5.04 6.98
N TYR A 4 15.68 6.27 7.33
CA TYR A 4 14.30 6.56 7.78
C TYR A 4 13.30 6.42 6.63
N TYR A 5 13.64 6.95 5.46
CA TYR A 5 12.82 6.79 4.26
C TYR A 5 12.78 5.34 3.77
N LEU A 6 13.88 4.59 3.91
CA LEU A 6 13.92 3.17 3.56
C LEU A 6 12.94 2.36 4.43
N SER A 7 12.94 2.57 5.74
CA SER A 7 12.00 1.89 6.65
C SER A 7 10.55 2.24 6.34
N LEU A 8 10.25 3.50 6.04
CA LEU A 8 8.91 3.92 5.63
C LEU A 8 8.48 3.28 4.30
N LEU A 9 9.37 3.23 3.31
CA LEU A 9 9.09 2.57 2.03
C LEU A 9 8.75 1.09 2.22
N LEU A 10 9.50 0.38 3.06
CA LEU A 10 9.22 -1.01 3.37
C LEU A 10 7.83 -1.17 4.04
N ILE A 11 7.50 -0.34 5.02
CA ILE A 11 6.20 -0.38 5.70
C ILE A 11 5.05 -0.19 4.71
N PHE A 12 5.13 0.84 3.87
CA PHE A 12 4.07 1.10 2.89
C PHE A 12 4.00 0.02 1.80
N ALA A 13 5.14 -0.55 1.38
CA ALA A 13 5.18 -1.65 0.43
C ALA A 13 4.49 -2.91 1.01
N PHE A 14 4.81 -3.30 2.24
CA PHE A 14 4.15 -4.44 2.89
C PHE A 14 2.65 -4.20 3.11
N THR A 15 2.28 -2.97 3.48
CA THR A 15 0.86 -2.60 3.67
C THR A 15 0.10 -2.63 2.35
N PHE A 16 0.72 -2.19 1.26
CA PHE A 16 0.17 -2.30 -0.09
C PHE A 16 -0.06 -3.77 -0.49
N LEU A 17 0.97 -4.61 -0.34
CA LEU A 17 0.90 -6.03 -0.69
C LEU A 17 -0.19 -6.76 0.12
N PHE A 18 -0.24 -6.53 1.44
CA PHE A 18 -1.25 -7.12 2.30
C PHE A 18 -2.67 -6.74 1.85
N ASN A 19 -2.93 -5.45 1.64
CA ASN A 19 -4.25 -4.99 1.17
C ASN A 19 -4.57 -5.52 -0.24
N PHE A 20 -3.57 -5.69 -1.10
CA PHE A 20 -3.75 -6.26 -2.43
C PHE A 20 -4.17 -7.74 -2.38
N PHE A 21 -3.55 -8.54 -1.50
CA PHE A 21 -4.00 -9.92 -1.28
C PHE A 21 -5.41 -9.98 -0.72
N GLU A 22 -5.76 -9.08 0.20
CA GLU A 22 -7.13 -8.97 0.72
C GLU A 22 -8.15 -8.54 -0.35
N VAL A 23 -7.75 -7.72 -1.33
CA VAL A 23 -8.56 -7.43 -2.52
C VAL A 23 -8.82 -8.70 -3.32
N ILE A 24 -7.79 -9.51 -3.59
CA ILE A 24 -7.96 -10.79 -4.33
C ILE A 24 -8.87 -11.74 -3.55
N LYS A 25 -8.62 -11.90 -2.25
CA LYS A 25 -9.40 -12.76 -1.36
C LYS A 25 -10.87 -12.33 -1.31
N SER A 26 -11.14 -11.05 -1.10
CA SER A 26 -12.50 -10.52 -1.06
C SER A 26 -13.23 -10.66 -2.40
N LEU A 27 -12.51 -10.62 -3.53
CA LEU A 27 -13.07 -10.87 -4.86
C LEU A 27 -13.44 -12.35 -5.05
N LEU A 28 -12.61 -13.28 -4.55
CA LEU A 28 -12.92 -14.72 -4.52
C LEU A 28 -14.13 -15.04 -3.63
N GLU A 29 -14.23 -14.39 -2.47
CA GLU A 29 -15.35 -14.54 -1.53
C GLU A 29 -16.62 -13.80 -1.99
N LYS A 30 -16.58 -13.06 -3.12
CA LYS A 30 -17.65 -12.17 -3.60
C LYS A 30 -18.10 -11.13 -2.54
N ASN A 31 -17.22 -10.80 -1.60
CA ASN A 31 -17.49 -9.84 -0.54
C ASN A 31 -17.22 -8.40 -1.01
N MET A 32 -18.21 -7.82 -1.68
CA MET A 32 -18.10 -6.50 -2.31
C MET A 32 -17.85 -5.35 -1.33
N SER A 33 -18.28 -5.47 -0.07
CA SER A 33 -18.02 -4.45 0.96
C SER A 33 -16.53 -4.41 1.32
N ARG A 34 -15.97 -5.57 1.68
CA ARG A 34 -14.54 -5.70 2.02
C ARG A 34 -13.66 -5.38 0.81
N TYR A 35 -14.05 -5.81 -0.38
CA TYR A 35 -13.36 -5.48 -1.64
C TYR A 35 -13.18 -3.98 -1.84
N LYS A 36 -14.26 -3.18 -1.69
CA LYS A 36 -14.19 -1.72 -1.86
C LYS A 36 -13.21 -1.09 -0.86
N THR A 37 -13.28 -1.49 0.41
CA THR A 37 -12.40 -0.99 1.45
C THR A 37 -10.94 -1.35 1.19
N CYS A 38 -10.63 -2.62 0.94
CA CYS A 38 -9.28 -3.10 0.67
C CYS A 38 -8.70 -2.46 -0.61
N ARG A 39 -9.53 -2.23 -1.63
CA ARG A 39 -9.11 -1.55 -2.87
C ARG A 39 -8.70 -0.10 -2.60
N ILE A 40 -9.50 0.64 -1.83
CA ILE A 40 -9.20 2.02 -1.45
C ILE A 40 -7.92 2.07 -0.59
N LEU A 41 -7.79 1.20 0.40
CA LEU A 41 -6.60 1.13 1.26
C LEU A 41 -5.33 0.76 0.50
N SER A 42 -5.42 -0.16 -0.46
CA SER A 42 -4.32 -0.51 -1.36
C SER A 42 -3.89 0.71 -2.19
N LEU A 43 -4.83 1.42 -2.82
CA LEU A 43 -4.53 2.65 -3.57
C LEU A 43 -3.87 3.73 -2.70
N ILE A 44 -4.40 3.97 -1.50
CA ILE A 44 -3.84 4.96 -0.56
C ILE A 44 -2.41 4.58 -0.16
N SER A 45 -2.17 3.30 0.18
CA SER A 45 -0.84 2.81 0.56
C SER A 45 0.17 2.96 -0.57
N PHE A 46 -0.26 2.74 -1.82
CA PHE A 46 0.57 2.94 -3.01
C PHE A 46 0.92 4.41 -3.25
N LEU A 47 -0.05 5.33 -3.10
CA LEU A 47 0.21 6.76 -3.23
C LEU A 47 1.19 7.28 -2.17
N PHE A 48 1.05 6.82 -0.92
CA PHE A 48 2.01 7.14 0.13
C PHE A 48 3.40 6.58 -0.18
N PHE A 49 3.48 5.34 -0.67
CA PHE A 49 4.75 4.74 -1.10
C PHE A 49 5.44 5.60 -2.16
N ILE A 50 4.74 6.00 -3.22
CA ILE A 50 5.29 6.87 -4.28
C ILE A 50 5.75 8.21 -3.70
N THR A 51 4.94 8.83 -2.83
CA THR A 51 5.27 10.13 -2.24
C THR A 51 6.56 10.05 -1.43
N ILE A 52 6.69 9.05 -0.57
CA ILE A 52 7.89 8.80 0.23
C ILE A 52 9.08 8.46 -0.68
N TYR A 53 8.86 7.70 -1.76
CA TYR A 53 9.90 7.36 -2.72
C TYR A 53 10.47 8.62 -3.39
N ILE A 54 9.60 9.49 -3.91
CA ILE A 54 10.02 10.76 -4.50
C ILE A 54 10.78 11.59 -3.46
N LEU A 55 10.28 11.71 -2.22
CA LEU A 55 10.98 12.45 -1.16
C LEU A 55 12.35 11.85 -0.80
N ALA A 56 12.49 10.52 -0.87
CA ALA A 56 13.73 9.81 -0.55
C ALA A 56 14.82 10.01 -1.62
N TYR A 57 14.43 10.12 -2.89
CA TYR A 57 15.34 10.17 -4.05
C TYR A 57 15.45 11.55 -4.73
N LYS A 58 14.59 12.52 -4.37
CA LYS A 58 14.68 13.92 -4.82
C LYS A 58 15.58 14.78 -3.91
N LYS A 59 16.16 14.18 -2.87
CA LYS A 59 17.22 14.74 -2.02
C LYS A 59 18.59 14.29 -2.52
#